data_AF-A0A2D7JAZ0-F1
#
_entry.id   AF-A0A2D7JAZ0-F1
#
_cell.length_a   1.000
_cell.length_b   1.000
_cell.length_c   1.000
_cell.angle_alpha   90.00
_cell.angle_beta   90.00
_cell.angle_gamma   90.00
#
_symmetry.space_group_name_H-M   'P 1'
#
loop_
_entity.id
_entity.type
_entity.pdbx_description
1 polymer ?
#
loop_
_entity_poly.entity_id
_entity_poly.type
_entity_poly.pdbx_seq_one_letter_code
_entity_poly.pdbx_strand_id
1 'polypeptide(L)'
;MSTAAITAAEDWELDFYSRPILEADGRKRWELLITSTPSTTHGEQPFRFAKVCPSGEVNSLWLGQALAEAKAAASNGGWGSPLRLRCWRSSMRTMVQRAAAEQGL
;
A
#
# COMPACT_ATOMS: atom_id res chain seq x y z
N MET A 1 -29.30 -6.00 5.55
CA MET A 1 -27.97 -5.48 5.23
C MET A 1 -26.98 -6.20 6.13
N SER A 2 -26.17 -7.10 5.57
CA SER A 2 -25.26 -7.93 6.36
C SER A 2 -24.03 -7.10 6.69
N THR A 3 -23.82 -6.79 7.97
CA THR A 3 -22.59 -6.17 8.45
C THR A 3 -21.49 -7.21 8.29
N ALA A 4 -20.69 -7.12 7.23
CA ALA A 4 -19.48 -7.92 7.13
C ALA A 4 -18.64 -7.60 8.37
N ALA A 5 -18.38 -8.62 9.19
CA ALA A 5 -17.56 -8.46 10.38
C ALA A 5 -16.16 -8.02 9.91
N ILE A 6 -15.73 -6.82 10.31
CA ILE A 6 -14.36 -6.37 10.08
C ILE A 6 -13.47 -7.36 10.82
N THR A 7 -12.69 -8.11 10.06
CA THR A 7 -11.72 -9.09 10.57
C THR A 7 -10.56 -8.40 11.27
N ALA A 8 -9.78 -9.19 12.03
CA ALA A 8 -8.66 -8.70 12.80
C ALA A 8 -7.69 -7.86 11.95
N ALA A 9 -7.26 -6.72 12.49
CA ALA A 9 -6.29 -5.84 11.86
C ALA A 9 -4.94 -6.56 11.70
N GLU A 10 -4.41 -6.59 10.48
CA GLU A 10 -3.11 -7.17 10.13
C GLU A 10 -2.06 -6.08 9.88
N ASP A 11 -0.77 -6.42 10.00
CA ASP A 11 0.30 -5.52 9.56
C ASP A 11 0.31 -5.43 8.02
N TRP A 12 0.52 -4.24 7.47
CA TRP A 12 0.77 -4.06 6.03
C TRP A 12 2.27 -3.99 5.74
N GLU A 13 2.64 -4.56 4.61
CA GLU A 13 3.98 -4.54 4.04
C GLU A 13 3.96 -3.75 2.74
N LEU A 14 4.79 -2.71 2.64
CA LEU A 14 4.82 -1.73 1.56
C LEU A 14 6.17 -1.77 0.83
N ASP A 15 6.11 -2.00 -0.48
CA ASP A 15 7.21 -1.76 -1.42
C ASP A 15 6.80 -0.65 -2.39
N PHE A 16 7.51 0.47 -2.36
CA PHE A 16 7.34 1.55 -3.33
C PHE A 16 8.70 1.82 -3.96
N TYR A 17 8.89 1.44 -5.23
CA TYR A 17 10.19 1.54 -5.88
C TYR A 17 10.10 1.51 -7.40
N SER A 18 11.17 1.98 -8.06
CA SER A 18 11.30 1.83 -9.50
C SER A 18 11.50 0.37 -9.89
N ARG A 19 10.79 -0.10 -10.91
CA ARG A 19 10.96 -1.43 -11.53
C ARG A 19 11.97 -1.33 -12.69
N PRO A 20 12.68 -2.42 -13.04
CA PRO A 20 13.59 -2.45 -14.19
C PRO A 20 12.80 -2.60 -15.52
N ILE A 21 11.77 -1.77 -15.69
CA ILE A 21 10.87 -1.74 -16.84
C ILE A 21 10.81 -0.29 -17.29
N LEU A 22 10.97 -0.04 -18.58
CA LEU A 22 10.83 1.29 -19.17
C LEU A 22 9.41 1.48 -19.71
N GLU A 23 8.83 2.65 -19.44
CA GLU A 23 7.60 3.09 -20.07
C GLU A 23 7.88 3.65 -21.48
N ALA A 24 6.81 3.97 -22.23
CA ALA A 24 6.92 4.49 -23.59
C ALA A 24 7.76 5.78 -23.71
N ASP A 25 7.89 6.55 -22.62
CA ASP A 25 8.72 7.76 -22.54
C ASP A 25 10.19 7.49 -22.18
N GLY A 26 10.58 6.22 -22.06
CA GLY A 26 11.93 5.79 -21.70
C GLY A 26 12.27 5.90 -20.21
N ARG A 27 11.33 6.29 -19.34
CA ARG A 27 11.54 6.38 -17.89
C ARG A 27 11.22 5.06 -17.21
N LYS A 28 11.83 4.83 -16.05
CA LYS A 28 11.52 3.65 -15.23
C LYS A 28 10.09 3.74 -14.70
N ARG A 29 9.36 2.63 -14.81
CA ARG A 29 8.07 2.44 -14.12
C ARG A 29 8.29 2.48 -12.61
N TRP A 30 7.49 3.27 -11.90
CA TRP A 30 7.38 3.16 -10.45
C TRP A 30 6.11 2.40 -10.10
N GLU A 31 6.21 1.56 -9.07
CA GLU A 31 5.08 0.76 -8.61
C GLU A 31 5.04 0.77 -7.08
N LEU A 32 3.85 0.97 -6.55
CA LEU A 32 3.49 0.73 -5.17
C LEU A 32 2.83 -0.65 -5.07
N LEU A 33 3.34 -1.49 -4.18
CA LEU A 33 2.72 -2.73 -3.74
C LEU A 33 2.51 -2.67 -2.23
N ILE A 34 1.31 -3.02 -1.79
CA ILE A 34 0.95 -3.20 -0.39
C ILE A 34 0.33 -4.57 -0.24
N THR A 35 0.80 -5.35 0.71
CA THR A 35 0.17 -6.62 1.10
C THR A 35 -0.07 -6.68 2.59
N SER A 36 -1.09 -7.40 3.06
CA SER A 36 -1.12 -7.76 4.48
C SER A 36 -0.10 -8.86 4.76
N THR A 37 0.40 -8.88 5.99
CA THR A 37 1.21 -9.99 6.49
C THR A 37 0.35 -11.25 6.49
N PRO A 38 0.79 -12.37 5.91
CA PRO A 38 0.01 -13.60 5.92
C PRO A 38 -0.43 -13.98 7.33
N SER A 39 -1.73 -14.19 7.53
CA SER A 39 -2.28 -14.67 8.81
C SER A 39 -3.14 -15.89 8.62
N THR A 40 -3.28 -16.68 9.68
CA THR A 40 -4.17 -17.85 9.71
C THR A 40 -5.65 -17.48 9.69
N THR A 41 -5.98 -16.19 9.86
CA THR A 41 -7.35 -15.68 10.05
C THR A 41 -8.06 -15.38 8.74
N HIS A 42 -7.31 -15.00 7.71
CA HIS A 42 -7.84 -14.55 6.41
C HIS A 42 -7.77 -15.58 5.29
N GLY A 43 -7.43 -16.83 5.62
CA GLY A 43 -7.18 -17.88 4.63
C GLY A 43 -5.90 -17.61 3.84
N GLU A 44 -5.74 -18.28 2.70
CA GLU A 44 -4.47 -18.26 1.94
C GLU A 44 -4.22 -16.96 1.15
N GLN A 45 -5.23 -16.10 0.98
CA GLN A 45 -5.08 -14.88 0.16
C GLN A 45 -4.96 -13.61 1.03
N PRO A 46 -3.77 -13.00 1.12
CA PRO A 46 -3.58 -11.74 1.83
C PRO A 46 -4.25 -10.58 1.08
N PHE A 47 -4.52 -9.49 1.79
CA PHE A 47 -4.86 -8.22 1.15
C PHE A 47 -3.73 -7.86 0.18
N ARG A 48 -4.08 -7.36 -1.01
CA ARG A 48 -3.11 -6.89 -2.00
C ARG A 48 -3.64 -5.66 -2.71
N PHE A 49 -2.84 -4.60 -2.69
CA PHE A 49 -3.07 -3.39 -3.46
C PHE A 49 -1.82 -3.08 -4.29
N ALA A 50 -1.99 -2.81 -5.57
CA ALA A 50 -0.90 -2.43 -6.47
C ALA A 50 -1.29 -1.23 -7.32
N LYS A 51 -0.38 -0.27 -7.47
CA LYS A 51 -0.63 0.96 -8.25
C LYS A 51 0.65 1.45 -8.93
N VAL A 52 0.54 1.76 -10.22
CA VAL A 52 1.63 2.38 -10.99
C VAL A 52 1.69 3.88 -10.66
N CYS A 53 2.90 4.38 -10.42
CA CYS A 53 3.18 5.79 -10.21
C CYS A 53 3.92 6.34 -11.44
N PRO A 54 3.45 7.45 -12.03
CA PRO A 54 4.23 8.18 -13.03
C PRO A 54 5.57 8.62 -12.44
N SER A 55 6.68 8.47 -13.18
CA SER A 55 8.02 8.76 -12.63
C SER A 55 8.20 10.22 -12.19
N GLY A 56 7.39 11.15 -12.71
CA GLY A 56 7.38 12.57 -12.31
C GLY A 56 6.57 12.88 -11.05
N GLU A 57 5.83 11.90 -10.52
CA GLU A 57 4.93 12.07 -9.38
C GLU A 57 5.39 11.32 -8.13
N VAL A 58 6.62 10.79 -8.15
CA VAL A 58 7.20 10.04 -7.02
C VAL A 58 7.49 10.99 -5.86
N ASN A 59 6.51 11.17 -4.99
CA ASN A 59 6.58 12.02 -3.80
C ASN A 59 5.59 11.54 -2.72
N SER A 60 5.66 12.16 -1.54
CA SER A 60 4.80 11.77 -0.40
C SER A 60 3.32 12.12 -0.61
N LEU A 61 3.00 13.14 -1.41
CA LEU A 61 1.62 13.53 -1.69
C LEU A 61 0.91 12.44 -2.51
N TRP A 62 1.54 12.01 -3.60
CA TRP A 62 1.03 10.90 -4.42
C TRP A 62 0.90 9.61 -3.60
N LEU A 63 1.93 9.31 -2.80
CA LEU A 63 1.92 8.12 -1.94
C LEU A 63 0.81 8.19 -0.88
N GLY A 64 0.55 9.35 -0.29
CA GLY A 64 -0.54 9.55 0.67
C GLY A 64 -1.90 9.29 0.04
N GLN A 65 -2.14 9.80 -1.17
CA GLN A 65 -3.37 9.51 -1.93
C GLN A 65 -3.51 8.01 -2.25
N ALA A 66 -2.42 7.36 -2.66
CA ALA A 66 -2.42 5.92 -2.93
C ALA A 66 -2.66 5.08 -1.66
N LEU A 67 -2.17 5.52 -0.49
CA LEU A 67 -2.47 4.90 0.80
C LEU A 67 -3.95 5.06 1.18
N ALA A 68 -4.56 6.22 0.91
CA ALA A 68 -6.00 6.42 1.11
C ALA A 68 -6.83 5.46 0.24
N GLU A 69 -6.46 5.30 -1.03
CA GLU A 69 -7.08 4.34 -1.94
C GLU A 69 -6.91 2.90 -1.46
N ALA A 70 -5.73 2.53 -0.96
CA ALA A 70 -5.48 1.21 -0.40
C ALA A 70 -6.38 0.92 0.83
N LYS A 71 -6.58 1.92 1.72
CA LYS A 71 -7.51 1.80 2.86
C LYS A 71 -8.95 1.61 2.41
N ALA A 72 -9.39 2.35 1.39
CA ALA A 72 -10.73 2.18 0.83
C ALA A 72 -10.90 0.80 0.19
N ALA A 73 -9.91 0.33 -0.57
CA ALA A 73 -9.92 -0.99 -1.18
C ALA A 73 -9.95 -2.11 -0.13
N ALA A 74 -9.15 -1.98 0.94
CA ALA A 74 -9.14 -2.90 2.07
C ALA A 74 -10.52 -2.98 2.73
N SER A 75 -11.11 -1.83 3.08
CA SER A 75 -12.44 -1.78 3.70
C SER A 75 -13.53 -2.38 2.81
N ASN A 76 -13.52 -2.10 1.50
CA ASN A 76 -14.45 -2.68 0.54
C ASN A 76 -14.28 -4.20 0.40
N GLY A 77 -13.06 -4.71 0.60
CA GLY A 77 -12.74 -6.14 0.59
C GLY A 77 -12.99 -6.84 1.93
N GLY A 78 -13.56 -6.15 2.93
CA GLY A 78 -13.82 -6.70 4.27
C GLY A 78 -12.61 -6.71 5.21
N TRP A 79 -11.51 -6.07 4.84
CA TRP A 79 -10.30 -5.96 5.67
C TRP A 79 -10.37 -4.77 6.61
N GLY A 80 -9.79 -4.93 7.81
CA GLY A 80 -9.60 -3.84 8.77
C GLY A 80 -8.47 -2.88 8.37
N SER A 81 -8.41 -1.73 9.05
CA SER A 81 -7.24 -0.85 9.01
C SER A 81 -6.01 -1.60 9.55
N PRO A 82 -4.81 -1.42 8.98
CA PRO A 82 -3.64 -2.15 9.45
C PRO A 82 -3.21 -1.69 10.84
N LEU A 83 -2.54 -2.59 11.58
CA LEU A 83 -1.93 -2.26 12.88
C LEU A 83 -0.62 -1.50 12.74
N ARG A 84 0.15 -1.84 11.70
CA ARG A 84 1.45 -1.24 11.38
C ARG A 84 1.65 -1.20 9.88
N LEU A 85 2.38 -0.19 9.41
CA LEU A 85 2.86 -0.12 8.03
C LEU A 85 4.37 -0.33 7.99
N ARG A 86 4.80 -1.50 7.49
CA ARG A 86 6.20 -1.89 7.34
C ARG A 86 6.69 -1.52 5.95
N CYS A 87 7.74 -0.72 5.87
CA CYS A 87 8.37 -0.36 4.59
C CYS A 87 9.56 -1.28 4.30
N TRP A 88 9.55 -1.96 3.15
CA TRP A 88 10.65 -2.85 2.73
C TRP A 88 11.88 -2.09 2.25
N ARG A 89 11.71 -0.92 1.64
CA ARG A 89 12.82 -0.12 1.10
C ARG A 89 13.28 0.90 2.12
N SER A 90 14.43 0.65 2.76
CA SER A 90 15.02 1.57 3.74
C SER A 90 15.20 3.00 3.18
N SER A 91 15.59 3.13 1.91
CA SER A 91 15.74 4.41 1.21
C SER A 91 14.42 5.20 1.08
N MET A 92 13.29 4.52 1.19
CA MET A 92 11.96 5.12 1.04
C MET A 92 11.31 5.46 2.38
N ARG A 93 11.95 5.11 3.51
CA ARG A 93 11.38 5.20 4.85
C ARG A 93 10.82 6.59 5.17
N THR A 94 11.60 7.65 4.94
CA THR A 94 11.17 9.02 5.26
C THR A 94 9.95 9.46 4.44
N MET A 95 9.90 9.10 3.14
CA MET A 95 8.76 9.43 2.29
C MET A 95 7.51 8.65 2.69
N VAL A 96 7.67 7.36 3.00
CA VAL A 96 6.57 6.51 3.49
C VAL A 96 6.03 7.02 4.82
N GLN A 97 6.92 7.36 5.77
CA GLN A 97 6.51 7.92 7.08
C GLN A 97 5.69 9.20 6.92
N ARG A 98 6.13 10.13 6.06
CA ARG A 98 5.39 11.37 5.81
C ARG A 98 4.00 11.10 5.21
N ALA A 99 3.93 10.25 4.20
CA ALA A 99 2.66 9.88 3.56
C ALA A 99 1.72 9.14 4.53
N ALA A 100 2.25 8.24 5.35
CA ALA A 100 1.49 7.45 6.32
C ALA A 100 0.91 8.33 7.44
N ALA A 101 1.67 9.30 7.94
CA ALA A 101 1.22 10.23 8.96
C ALA A 101 -0.02 11.03 8.53
N GLU A 102 -0.09 11.47 7.27
CA GLU A 102 -1.26 12.16 6.70
C GLU A 102 -2.50 11.26 6.62
N GLN A 103 -2.32 9.93 6.58
CA GLN A 103 -3.39 8.94 6.50
C GLN A 103 -3.71 8.27 7.85
N GLY A 104 -3.01 8.64 8.93
CA GLY A 104 -3.14 8.03 10.24
C GLY A 104 -2.68 6.56 10.28
N LEU A 105 -1.61 6.23 9.55
CA LEU A 105 -0.97 4.91 9.47
C LEU A 105 0.42 4.88 10.10
#